data_AF-A0A0B7C605-F1
#
_entry.id   AF-A0A0B7C605-F1
#
_cell.length_a   1.000
_cell.length_b   1.000
_cell.length_c   1.000
_cell.angle_alpha   90.00
_cell.angle_beta   90.00
_cell.angle_gamma   90.00
#
_symmetry.space_group_name_H-M   'P 1'
#
loop_
_entity.id
_entity.type
_entity.pdbx_description
1 polymer ?
#
loop_
_entity_poly.entity_id
_entity_poly.type
_entity_poly.pdbx_seq_one_letter_code
_entity_poly.pdbx_strand_id
1 'polypeptide(L)' 'EKPVCNSTTFLITVRESEPVNHTVIDLLCKDADAGTTLTYSILYGNTSLFKMSDSQLKLQRQLNYEELPTTNDIIILVS' A
#
# COMPACT_ATOMS: atom_id res chain seq x y z
N GLU A 1 13.71 17.35 8.14
CA GLU A 1 13.65 16.04 8.81
C GLU A 1 13.47 14.95 7.75
N LYS A 2 13.43 13.66 8.11
CA LYS A 2 13.00 12.59 7.18
C LYS A 2 11.59 12.16 7.58
N PRO A 3 10.76 11.66 6.64
CA PRO A 3 9.43 11.16 6.97
C PRO A 3 9.48 10.02 7.99
N VAL A 4 8.58 10.06 8.97
CA VAL A 4 8.39 9.00 9.97
C VAL A 4 7.02 8.35 9.75
N CYS A 5 7.03 7.02 9.63
CA CYS A 5 5.83 6.20 9.44
C CYS A 5 5.70 5.18 10.58
N ASN A 6 4.47 4.83 10.96
CA ASN A 6 4.24 3.76 11.94
C ASN A 6 4.72 2.40 11.44
N SER A 7 4.59 2.13 10.14
CA SER A 7 5.04 0.91 9.48
C SER A 7 5.22 1.17 7.99
N THR A 8 6.21 0.52 7.38
CA THR A 8 6.48 0.56 5.94
C THR A 8 6.54 -0.83 5.30
N THR A 9 6.43 -1.88 6.11
CA THR A 9 6.40 -3.29 5.67
C THR A 9 5.12 -3.92 6.17
N PHE A 10 4.36 -4.54 5.27
CA PHE A 10 3.03 -5.06 5.54
C PHE A 10 2.88 -6.46 4.97
N LEU A 11 2.25 -7.33 5.77
CA LEU A 11 1.74 -8.62 5.33
C LEU A 11 0.24 -8.47 5.10
N ILE A 12 -0.20 -8.55 3.85
CA ILE A 12 -1.56 -8.19 3.44
C ILE A 12 -2.38 -9.44 3.11
N THR A 13 -3.58 -9.49 3.67
CA THR A 13 -4.64 -10.44 3.31
C THR A 13 -5.93 -9.64 3.08
N VAL A 14 -6.52 -9.76 1.89
CA VAL A 14 -7.77 -9.09 1.50
C VAL A 14 -8.82 -10.16 1.22
N ARG A 15 -10.11 -9.85 1.11
CA ARG A 15 -11.08 -10.83 0.59
C ARG A 15 -11.12 -10.74 -0.93
N GLU A 16 -11.22 -11.87 -1.62
CA GLU A 16 -11.28 -11.86 -3.09
C GLU A 16 -12.53 -11.19 -3.65
N SER A 17 -13.58 -11.12 -2.83
CA SER A 17 -14.81 -10.41 -3.11
C SER A 17 -14.66 -8.88 -3.09
N GLU A 18 -13.54 -8.34 -2.60
CA GLU A 18 -13.36 -6.88 -2.55
C GLU A 18 -13.22 -6.30 -3.96
N PRO A 19 -13.89 -5.16 -4.24
CA PRO A 19 -13.86 -4.56 -5.56
C PRO A 19 -12.53 -3.88 -5.85
N VAL A 20 -12.27 -3.63 -7.13
CA VAL A 20 -11.17 -2.75 -7.57
C VAL A 20 -11.33 -1.37 -6.92
N ASN A 21 -10.20 -0.78 -6.53
CA ASN A 21 -10.05 0.44 -5.71
C ASN A 21 -10.47 0.30 -4.23
N HIS A 22 -10.75 -0.90 -3.74
CA HIS A 22 -10.85 -1.14 -2.29
C HIS A 22 -9.58 -0.66 -1.58
N THR A 23 -9.75 0.02 -0.45
CA THR A 23 -8.63 0.55 0.35
C THR A 23 -8.15 -0.52 1.31
N VAL A 24 -6.93 -0.99 1.09
CA VAL A 24 -6.32 -2.08 1.87
C VAL A 24 -5.61 -1.53 3.10
N ILE A 25 -4.86 -0.44 2.94
CA ILE A 25 -4.12 0.24 4.00
C ILE A 25 -4.21 1.75 3.77
N ASP A 26 -4.32 2.50 4.85
CA ASP A 26 -4.07 3.95 4.86
C ASP A 26 -2.80 4.24 5.65
N LEU A 27 -1.77 4.78 4.97
CA LEU A 27 -0.48 5.06 5.59
C LEU A 27 -0.52 6.38 6.34
N LEU A 28 -0.27 6.29 7.64
CA LEU A 28 -0.09 7.44 8.51
C LEU A 28 1.40 7.71 8.69
N CYS A 29 1.94 8.55 7.80
CA CYS A 29 3.29 9.07 7.88
C CYS A 29 3.25 10.58 8.13
N LYS A 30 4.25 11.09 8.84
CA LYS A 30 4.40 12.52 9.14
C LYS A 30 5.82 12.95 8.87
N ASP A 31 5.97 14.16 8.38
CA ASP A 31 7.24 14.86 8.31
C ASP A 31 7.08 16.19 9.04
N ALA A 32 8.05 16.55 9.89
CA ALA A 32 7.96 17.72 10.75
C ALA A 32 8.29 19.03 10.01
N ASP A 33 8.86 18.97 8.81
CA ASP A 33 9.17 20.18 8.05
C ASP A 33 7.88 20.80 7.49
N ALA A 34 7.76 22.11 7.64
CA ALA A 34 6.59 22.85 7.18
C ALA A 34 6.50 22.84 5.64
N GLY A 35 5.35 22.40 5.12
CA GLY A 35 5.08 22.39 3.68
C GLY A 35 5.55 21.13 2.93
N THR A 36 6.03 20.10 3.64
CA THR A 36 6.41 18.82 3.03
C THR A 36 5.20 18.11 2.44
N THR A 37 5.34 17.66 1.19
CA THR A 37 4.39 16.75 0.53
C THR A 37 5.02 15.37 0.46
N LEU A 38 4.39 14.38 1.11
CA LEU A 38 4.88 13.01 1.10
C LEU A 38 4.48 12.29 -0.19
N THR A 39 5.41 11.53 -0.73
CA THR A 39 5.23 10.67 -1.89
C THR A 39 5.31 9.20 -1.47
N TYR A 40 4.41 8.38 -1.99
CA TYR A 40 4.29 6.98 -1.61
C TYR A 40 4.42 6.08 -2.84
N SER A 41 5.26 5.05 -2.73
CA SER A 41 5.46 4.08 -3.81
C SER A 41 5.66 2.67 -3.26
N ILE A 42 5.20 1.67 -4.01
CA ILE A 42 5.45 0.26 -3.68
C ILE A 42 6.90 -0.04 -4.06
N LEU A 43 7.76 -0.26 -3.07
CA LEU A 43 9.15 -0.64 -3.25
C LEU A 43 9.29 -2.14 -3.55
N TYR A 44 8.46 -2.96 -2.89
CA TYR A 44 8.40 -4.41 -3.06
C TYR A 44 6.96 -4.88 -2.93
N GLY A 45 6.58 -5.90 -3.70
CA GLY A 45 5.24 -6.50 -3.70
C GLY A 45 4.62 -6.56 -5.09
N ASN A 46 3.37 -7.02 -5.16
CA ASN A 46 2.69 -7.23 -6.44
C ASN A 46 1.99 -5.95 -6.95
N THR A 47 2.70 -5.16 -7.75
CA THR A 47 2.19 -3.92 -8.35
C THR A 47 1.14 -4.13 -9.45
N SER A 48 0.92 -5.39 -9.88
CA SER A 48 -0.19 -5.70 -10.79
C SER A 48 -1.53 -5.82 -10.04
N LEU A 49 -1.48 -6.19 -8.76
CA LEU A 49 -2.65 -6.35 -7.89
C LEU A 49 -2.88 -5.13 -6.99
N PHE A 50 -1.83 -4.42 -6.60
CA PHE A 50 -1.91 -3.29 -5.68
C PHE A 50 -1.30 -2.03 -6.29
N LYS A 51 -1.83 -0.87 -5.89
CA LYS A 51 -1.32 0.44 -6.28
C LYS A 51 -1.41 1.43 -5.13
N MET A 52 -0.54 2.43 -5.14
CA MET A 52 -0.69 3.60 -4.28
C MET A 52 -1.67 4.61 -4.91
N SER A 53 -2.51 5.19 -4.07
CA SER A 53 -3.37 6.34 -4.35
C SER A 53 -3.17 7.29 -3.17
N ASP A 54 -2.30 8.28 -3.33
CA ASP A 54 -1.83 9.13 -2.24
C ASP A 54 -1.26 8.29 -1.09
N SER A 55 -1.74 8.47 0.14
CA SER A 55 -1.35 7.67 1.30
C SER A 55 -2.00 6.29 1.36
N GLN A 56 -2.85 5.92 0.39
CA GLN A 56 -3.65 4.69 0.47
C GLN A 56 -3.14 3.62 -0.48
N LEU A 57 -2.88 2.43 0.06
CA LEU A 57 -2.67 1.24 -0.74
C LEU A 57 -4.04 0.68 -1.15
N LYS A 58 -4.28 0.57 -2.45
CA LYS A 58 -5.55 0.13 -3.02
C LYS A 58 -5.39 -1.10 -3.89
N LEU A 59 -6.46 -1.86 -3.97
CA LEU A 59 -6.57 -2.96 -4.92
C LEU A 59 -6.72 -2.41 -6.35
N GLN A 60 -5.85 -2.86 -7.26
CA GLN A 60 -5.85 -2.46 -8.68
C GLN A 60 -6.63 -3.43 -9.56
N ARG A 61 -6.71 -4.70 -9.16
CA ARG A 61 -7.40 -5.76 -9.90
C ARG A 61 -8.13 -6.67 -8.93
N GLN A 62 -9.24 -7.25 -9.38
CA GLN A 62 -9.94 -8.25 -8.60
C GLN A 62 -9.02 -9.44 -8.31
N LEU A 63 -9.05 -9.92 -7.07
CA LEU A 63 -8.27 -11.08 -6.65
C LEU A 63 -8.97 -12.36 -7.08
N ASN A 64 -8.19 -13.41 -7.25
CA ASN A 64 -8.62 -14.75 -7.63
C ASN A 64 -7.70 -15.73 -6.90
N TYR A 65 -8.14 -16.30 -5.78
CA TYR A 65 -7.27 -17.12 -4.91
C TYR A 65 -7.02 -18.54 -5.42
N GLU A 66 -7.73 -18.93 -6.46
CA GLU A 66 -7.48 -20.14 -7.22
C GLU A 66 -6.23 -20.01 -8.09
N GLU A 67 -5.84 -18.79 -8.45
CA GLU A 67 -4.69 -18.49 -9.32
C GLU A 67 -3.57 -17.69 -8.61
N LEU A 68 -3.87 -17.08 -7.46
CA LEU A 68 -2.97 -16.16 -6.75
C LEU A 68 -2.79 -16.54 -5.28
N PRO A 69 -1.64 -16.19 -4.67
CA PRO A 69 -1.47 -16.31 -3.22
C PRO A 69 -2.48 -15.47 -2.44
N THR A 70 -2.96 -16.01 -1.32
CA THR A 70 -3.88 -15.32 -0.40
C THR A 70 -3.21 -14.22 0.43
N THR A 71 -1.87 -14.26 0.53
CA THR A 71 -1.08 -13.33 1.32
C THR A 71 0.00 -12.68 0.46
N ASN A 72 0.21 -11.38 0.64
CA ASN A 72 1.18 -10.60 -0.12
C ASN A 72 2.08 -9.78 0.81
N ASP A 73 3.39 -9.94 0.68
CA ASP A 73 4.39 -9.09 1.33
C ASP A 73 4.57 -7.79 0.52
N ILE A 74 4.34 -6.65 1.16
CA ILE A 74 4.45 -5.34 0.53
C ILE A 74 5.33 -4.42 1.37
N ILE A 75 6.32 -3.80 0.73
CA ILE A 75 7.16 -2.75 1.31
C ILE A 75 6.87 -1.46 0.58
N ILE A 76 6.59 -0.40 1.32
CA ILE A 76 6.25 0.92 0.80
C ILE A 76 7.39 1.87 1.13
N LEU A 77 7.89 2.56 0.09
CA LEU A 77 8.83 3.66 0.24
C LEU A 77 8.04 4.96 0.39
N VAL A 78 8.45 5.76 1.37
CA VAL A 78 7.92 7.10 1.63
C VAL A 78 9.07 8.09 1.51
N SER A 79 8.90 9.10 0.67
CA SER A 79 9.89 10.15 0.40
C SER A 79 9.29 11.54 0.36
#